data_AF-A0A0G0WUM3-F1
#
_entry.id   AF-A0A0G0WUM3-F1
#
_cell.length_a   1.000
_cell.length_b   1.000
_cell.length_c   1.000
_cell.angle_alpha   90.00
_cell.angle_beta   90.00
_cell.angle_gamma   90.00
#
_symmetry.space_group_name_H-M   'P 1'
#
loop_
_entity.id
_entity.type
_entity.pdbx_description
1 polymer ?
#
loop_
_entity_poly.entity_id
_entity_poly.type
_entity_poly.pdbx_seq_one_letter_code
_entity_poly.pdbx_strand_id
1 'polypeptide(L)' 'METLNLSGFDIWIVIKVLTLLVLAMYIVFAFVITRQVKVMTSTLTLGIEGVAKLLALLHLLFAIFVFVSALIVL' A
#
# COMPACT_ATOMS: atom_id res chain seq x y z
N MET A 1 -16.11 -10.86 19.53
CA MET A 1 -14.96 -10.00 19.90
C MET A 1 -15.40 -9.15 21.07
N GLU A 2 -14.62 -9.09 22.14
CA GLU A 2 -14.89 -8.15 23.23
C GLU A 2 -14.78 -6.71 22.70
N THR A 3 -15.80 -5.91 22.94
CA THR A 3 -15.83 -4.49 22.60
C THR A 3 -15.09 -3.72 23.68
N LEU A 4 -13.85 -3.32 23.38
CA LEU A 4 -13.06 -2.43 24.24
C LEU A 4 -13.64 -1.02 24.14
N ASN A 5 -14.59 -0.69 25.01
CA ASN A 5 -15.17 0.64 25.12
C ASN A 5 -14.31 1.52 26.04
N LEU A 6 -13.59 2.49 25.47
CA LEU A 6 -12.94 3.55 26.24
C LEU A 6 -13.90 4.74 26.29
N SER A 7 -14.38 5.08 27.50
CA SER A 7 -15.17 6.32 27.75
C SER A 7 -16.29 6.61 26.73
N GLY A 8 -17.03 5.59 26.29
CA GLY A 8 -18.16 5.74 25.35
C GLY A 8 -17.81 5.78 23.86
N PHE A 9 -16.54 5.59 23.49
CA PHE A 9 -16.09 5.47 22.10
C PHE A 9 -15.58 4.05 21.81
N ASP A 10 -16.02 3.48 20.68
CA ASP A 10 -15.54 2.19 20.21
C ASP A 10 -14.15 2.35 19.57
N ILE A 11 -13.12 1.90 20.28
CA ILE A 11 -11.72 1.99 19.84
C ILE A 11 -11.49 1.32 18.49
N TRP A 12 -12.30 0.31 18.14
CA TRP A 12 -12.18 -0.39 16.87
C TRP A 12 -12.43 0.53 15.68
N ILE A 13 -13.35 1.50 15.79
CA ILE A 13 -13.60 2.47 14.72
C ILE A 13 -12.37 3.33 14.45
N VAL A 14 -11.67 3.80 15.49
CA VAL A 14 -10.43 4.57 15.35
C VAL A 14 -9.38 3.75 14.60
N ILE A 15 -9.19 2.50 15.02
CA ILE A 15 -8.18 1.60 14.43
C ILE A 15 -8.47 1.41 12.94
N LYS A 16 -9.72 1.13 12.56
CA LYS A 16 -10.11 0.92 11.16
C LYS A 16 -9.77 2.15 10.29
N VAL A 17 -10.14 3.35 10.76
CA VAL A 17 -9.85 4.60 10.05
C VAL A 17 -8.34 4.84 9.90
N LEU A 18 -7.57 4.64 10.97
CA LEU A 18 -6.11 4.80 10.92
C LEU A 18 -5.45 3.78 9.98
N THR A 19 -5.92 2.53 9.97
CA THR A 19 -5.43 1.50 9.03
C THR A 19 -5.70 1.91 7.58
N LEU A 20 -6.90 2.39 7.26
CA LEU A 20 -7.21 2.89 5.91
C LEU A 20 -6.30 4.07 5.52
N LEU A 21 -6.04 5.00 6.43
CA LEU A 21 -5.15 6.13 6.18
C LEU A 21 -3.71 5.67 5.87
N VAL A 22 -3.17 4.72 6.65
CA VAL A 22 -1.84 4.15 6.41
C VAL A 22 -1.78 3.41 5.07
N LEU A 23 -2.80 2.64 4.72
CA LEU A 23 -2.87 1.96 3.41
C LEU A 23 -2.95 2.95 2.24
N ALA A 24 -3.68 4.05 2.39
CA ALA A 24 -3.72 5.11 1.39
C ALA A 24 -2.34 5.76 1.19
N MET A 25 -1.61 6.04 2.28
CA MET A 25 -0.22 6.50 2.21
C MET A 25 0.71 5.47 1.55
N TYR A 26 0.48 4.17 1.81
CA TYR A 26 1.26 3.09 1.21
C TYR A 26 1.13 3.05 -0.32
N ILE A 27 -0.04 3.39 -0.88
CA ILE A 27 -0.20 3.53 -2.34
C ILE A 27 0.72 4.62 -2.89
N VAL A 28 0.81 5.77 -2.22
CA VAL A 28 1.71 6.85 -2.62
C VAL A 28 3.16 6.37 -2.60
N PHE A 29 3.56 5.63 -1.57
CA PHE A 29 4.88 5.01 -1.49
C PHE A 29 5.11 4.03 -2.65
N ALA A 30 4.20 3.11 -2.90
CA ALA A 30 4.30 2.14 -3.99
C ALA A 30 4.42 2.84 -5.36
N PHE A 31 3.68 3.93 -5.56
CA PHE A 31 3.78 4.76 -6.77
C PHE A 31 5.16 5.40 -6.91
N VAL A 32 5.71 5.98 -5.83
CA VAL A 32 7.07 6.52 -5.83
C VAL A 32 8.08 5.43 -6.20
N ILE A 33 7.95 4.22 -5.65
CA ILE A 33 8.83 3.09 -6.00
C ILE A 33 8.79 2.77 -7.48
N THR A 34 7.62 2.80 -8.15
CA THR A 34 7.57 2.60 -9.61
C THR A 34 8.39 3.64 -10.38
N ARG A 35 8.40 4.90 -9.93
CA ARG A 35 9.22 5.96 -10.52
C ARG A 35 10.71 5.72 -10.25
N GLN A 36 11.07 5.30 -9.04
CA GLN A 36 12.45 5.01 -8.67
C GLN A 36 13.01 3.84 -9.49
N VAL A 37 12.24 2.76 -9.64
CA VAL A 37 12.65 1.63 -10.49
C VAL A 37 12.85 2.08 -11.93
N LYS A 38 11.99 2.94 -12.47
CA LYS A 38 12.18 3.51 -13.82
C LYS A 38 13.48 4.30 -13.96
N VAL A 39 13.82 5.16 -12.99
CA VAL A 39 15.05 5.97 -13.02
C VAL A 39 16.29 5.08 -12.87
N MET A 40 16.28 4.14 -11.93
CA MET A 40 17.41 3.24 -11.70
C MET A 40 17.70 2.36 -12.93
N THR A 41 16.65 1.81 -13.54
CA THR A 41 16.77 0.96 -14.75
C THR A 41 17.08 1.75 -16.02
N SER A 42 17.09 3.09 -15.99
CA SER A 42 17.65 3.90 -17.08
C SER A 42 19.15 4.15 -16.96
N THR A 43 19.73 3.89 -15.78
CA THR A 43 21.15 4.13 -15.50
C THR A 43 21.94 2.82 -15.44
N LEU A 44 21.39 1.79 -14.79
CA LEU A 44 22.05 0.50 -14.61
C LEU A 44 21.57 -0.50 -15.66
N THR A 45 22.51 -1.14 -16.32
CA THR A 45 22.26 -2.27 -17.24
C THR A 45 22.74 -3.56 -16.59
N LEU A 46 21.80 -4.29 -16.00
CA LEU A 46 22.02 -5.53 -15.25
C LEU A 46 21.33 -6.74 -15.92
N GLY A 47 20.55 -6.53 -16.99
CA GLY A 47 19.85 -7.58 -17.73
C GLY A 47 18.53 -8.06 -17.10
N ILE A 48 18.10 -7.42 -16.01
CA ILE A 48 16.88 -7.76 -15.24
C ILE A 48 15.88 -6.59 -15.16
N GLU A 49 16.06 -5.55 -15.97
CA GLU A 49 15.29 -4.30 -15.92
C GLU A 49 13.81 -4.56 -16.20
N GLY A 50 13.51 -5.46 -17.14
CA GLY A 50 12.14 -5.85 -17.48
C GLY A 50 11.42 -6.48 -16.29
N VAL A 51 12.08 -7.39 -15.58
CA VAL A 51 11.54 -8.06 -14.38
C VAL A 51 11.34 -7.04 -13.27
N ALA A 52 12.31 -6.17 -13.01
CA ALA A 52 12.20 -5.13 -11.99
C ALA A 52 11.03 -4.17 -12.24
N LYS A 53 10.85 -3.72 -13.49
CA LYS A 53 9.72 -2.86 -13.90
C LYS A 53 8.38 -3.57 -13.74
N LEU A 54 8.30 -4.85 -14.11
CA LEU A 54 7.08 -5.65 -13.96
C LEU A 54 6.72 -5.82 -12.48
N LEU A 55 7.68 -6.19 -11.63
CA LEU A 55 7.44 -6.36 -10.20
C LEU A 55 7.02 -5.06 -9.53
N ALA A 56 7.61 -3.92 -9.92
CA ALA A 56 7.20 -2.62 -9.41
C ALA A 56 5.75 -2.28 -9.79
N LEU A 57 5.36 -2.54 -11.03
CA LEU A 57 3.98 -2.33 -11.49
C LEU A 57 3.00 -3.26 -10.75
N LEU A 58 3.31 -4.55 -10.66
CA LEU A 58 2.48 -5.52 -9.93
C LEU A 58 2.34 -5.15 -8.46
N HIS A 59 3.41 -4.68 -7.82
CA HIS A 59 3.36 -4.22 -6.44
C HIS A 59 2.42 -3.02 -6.24
N LEU A 60 2.45 -2.04 -7.15
CA LEU A 60 1.52 -0.91 -7.11
C LEU A 60 0.06 -1.36 -7.30
N LEU A 61 -0.20 -2.22 -8.29
CA LEU A 61 -1.55 -2.76 -8.52
C LEU A 61 -2.05 -3.56 -7.32
N PHE A 62 -1.17 -4.36 -6.70
CA PHE A 62 -1.48 -5.14 -5.52
C PHE A 62 -1.76 -4.24 -4.30
N ALA A 63 -0.99 -3.15 -4.11
CA ALA A 63 -1.24 -2.18 -3.04
C ALA A 63 -2.63 -1.51 -3.19
N ILE A 64 -3.00 -1.13 -4.41
CA ILE A 64 -4.34 -0.59 -4.71
C ILE A 64 -5.41 -1.65 -4.41
N PHE A 65 -5.21 -2.90 -4.85
CA PHE A 65 -6.13 -4.00 -4.60
C PHE A 65 -6.33 -4.26 -3.09
N VAL A 66 -5.26 -4.26 -2.30
CA VAL A 66 -5.32 -4.43 -0.84
C VAL A 66 -6.10 -3.29 -0.18
N PHE A 67 -5.88 -2.03 -0.59
CA PHE A 67 -6.63 -0.89 -0.06
C PHE A 67 -8.12 -0.97 -0.39
N VAL A 68 -8.48 -1.31 -1.64
CA VAL A 68 -9.88 -1.51 -2.03
C VAL A 68 -10.52 -2.65 -1.25
N SER A 69 -9.79 -3.75 -1.05
CA SER A 69 -10.27 -4.87 -0.23
C SER A 69 -10.48 -4.45 1.23
N ALA A 70 -9.60 -3.61 1.78
CA ALA A 70 -9.72 -3.09 3.13
C ALA A 70 -10.96 -2.21 3.31
N LEU A 71 -11.37 -1.42 2.30
CA LEU A 71 -12.62 -0.63 2.35
C LEU A 71 -13.88 -1.51 2.48
N ILE A 72 -13.81 -2.77 2.07
CA ILE A 72 -14.95 -3.71 2.09
C ILE A 72 -14.97 -4.51 3.40
N VAL A 73 -13.80 -4.93 3.89
CA VAL A 73 -13.68 -5.91 4.99
C VAL A 73 -13.48 -5.25 6.36
N LEU A 74 -12.90 -4.04 6.39
CA LEU A 74 -12.52 -3.35 7.63
C LEU A 74 -13.63 -2.40 8.10
#